data_AF-A0A5B7JS52-F1
#
_entry.id   AF-A0A5B7JS52-F1
#
_cell.length_a   1.000
_cell.length_b   1.000
_cell.length_c   1.000
_cell.angle_alpha   90.00
_cell.angle_beta   90.00
_cell.angle_gamma   90.00
#
_symmetry.space_group_name_H-M   'P 1'
#
loop_
_entity.id
_entity.type
_entity.pdbx_description
1 polymer ?
#
loop_
_entity_poly.entity_id
_entity_poly.type
_entity_poly.pdbx_seq_one_letter_code
_entity_poly.pdbx_strand_id
1 'polypeptide(L)'
;MDTLGMHDWQTTDIEVRIRETHDDSGLIGQTGVIRGVSGGMCSVFLPEEERVVNILGEHLEPVTPAQLDRVKVSSGIHVFWWKL
;
A
#
# COMPACT_ATOMS: atom_id res chain seq x y z
N MET A 1 -8.54 6.01 -24.81
CA MET A 1 -7.55 6.46 -23.83
C MET A 1 -7.60 5.55 -22.60
N ASP A 2 -7.02 4.37 -22.73
CA ASP A 2 -6.07 3.72 -21.81
C ASP A 2 -6.31 3.83 -20.29
N THR A 3 -7.47 3.39 -19.79
CA THR A 3 -7.68 3.11 -18.35
C THR A 3 -7.21 1.72 -17.91
N LEU A 4 -6.53 0.97 -18.79
CA LEU A 4 -6.18 -0.45 -18.57
C LEU A 4 -4.84 -0.68 -17.87
N GLY A 5 -4.02 0.35 -17.60
CA GLY A 5 -2.66 0.17 -17.05
C GLY A 5 -2.44 0.68 -15.62
N MET A 6 -3.45 1.28 -14.98
CA MET A 6 -3.31 1.75 -13.59
C MET A 6 -3.77 0.70 -12.57
N HIS A 7 -4.58 -0.28 -12.97
CA HIS A 7 -5.28 -1.17 -12.04
C HIS A 7 -4.54 -2.49 -11.74
N ASP A 8 -3.44 -2.80 -12.44
CA ASP A 8 -2.84 -4.13 -12.41
C ASP A 8 -2.38 -4.58 -11.01
N TRP A 9 -2.02 -3.65 -10.12
CA TRP A 9 -1.58 -3.97 -8.75
C TRP A 9 -2.56 -3.50 -7.66
N GLN A 10 -3.50 -2.61 -7.99
CA GLN A 10 -4.40 -1.99 -7.03
C GLN A 10 -5.58 -2.93 -6.74
N THR A 11 -5.38 -3.85 -5.81
CA THR A 11 -6.39 -4.80 -5.33
C THR A 11 -6.86 -4.42 -3.92
N THR A 12 -7.97 -4.99 -3.44
CA THR A 12 -8.35 -4.89 -2.03
C THR A 12 -7.45 -5.76 -1.16
N ASP A 13 -7.45 -5.49 0.15
CA ASP A 13 -6.77 -6.25 1.20
C ASP A 13 -5.24 -6.28 1.06
N ILE A 14 -4.65 -5.32 0.33
CA ILE A 14 -3.21 -5.08 0.32
C ILE A 14 -2.83 -3.88 1.14
N GLU A 15 -1.65 -3.95 1.75
CA GLU A 15 -1.03 -2.84 2.43
C GLU A 15 -0.41 -1.89 1.41
N VAL A 16 -0.66 -0.61 1.60
CA VAL A 16 -0.14 0.47 0.76
C VAL A 16 0.36 1.60 1.63
N ARG A 17 1.36 2.30 1.12
CA ARG A 17 1.89 3.49 1.74
C ARG A 17 1.57 4.71 0.89
N ILE A 18 1.29 5.80 1.56
CA ILE A 18 1.00 7.09 0.92
C ILE A 18 2.32 7.78 0.60
N ARG A 19 2.53 8.10 -0.68
CA ARG A 19 3.73 8.78 -1.18
C ARG A 19 3.80 10.22 -0.73
N GLU A 20 5.00 10.79 -0.73
CA GLU A 20 5.24 12.22 -0.51
C GLU A 20 4.66 13.13 -1.60
N THR A 21 4.21 12.56 -2.72
CA THR A 21 3.54 13.29 -3.79
C THR A 21 2.12 13.71 -3.45
N HIS A 22 1.57 13.25 -2.33
CA HIS A 22 0.21 13.56 -1.89
C HIS A 22 0.12 14.99 -1.33
N ASP A 23 -0.98 15.70 -1.57
CA ASP A 23 -1.14 17.09 -1.10
C ASP A 23 -1.23 17.22 0.42
N ASP A 24 -1.76 16.19 1.09
CA ASP A 24 -1.95 16.19 2.55
C ASP A 24 -0.72 15.61 3.26
N SER A 25 0.13 16.49 3.81
CA SER A 25 1.32 16.12 4.56
C SER A 25 1.04 15.33 5.84
N GLY A 26 -0.19 15.40 6.38
CA GLY A 26 -0.58 14.59 7.52
C GLY A 26 -0.73 13.12 7.16
N LEU A 27 -1.03 12.82 5.89
CA LEU A 27 -1.23 11.46 5.38
C LEU A 27 0.03 10.88 4.73
N ILE A 28 0.95 11.73 4.26
CA ILE A 28 2.22 11.30 3.65
C ILE A 28 2.97 10.35 4.58
N GLY A 29 3.43 9.23 4.03
CA GLY A 29 4.25 8.25 4.74
C GLY A 29 3.47 7.27 5.60
N GLN A 30 2.16 7.50 5.85
CA GLN A 30 1.31 6.56 6.56
C GLN A 30 1.08 5.29 5.74
N THR A 31 0.88 4.19 6.46
CA THR A 31 0.57 2.88 5.88
C THR A 31 -0.88 2.52 6.18
N GLY A 32 -1.59 2.03 5.17
CA GLY A 32 -2.98 1.62 5.32
C GLY A 32 -3.31 0.43 4.44
N VAL A 33 -4.55 -0.02 4.50
CA VAL A 33 -5.04 -1.18 3.75
C VAL A 33 -6.10 -0.75 2.75
N ILE A 34 -5.96 -1.16 1.48
CA ILE A 34 -6.99 -0.89 0.48
C ILE A 34 -8.25 -1.70 0.82
N ARG A 35 -9.37 -1.01 1.02
CA ARG A 35 -10.71 -1.60 1.23
C ARG A 35 -11.56 -1.63 -0.03
N GLY A 36 -11.23 -0.79 -1.01
CA GLY A 36 -11.96 -0.70 -2.27
C GLY A 36 -11.18 0.08 -3.31
N VAL A 37 -11.39 -0.26 -4.57
CA VAL A 37 -10.79 0.45 -5.71
C VAL A 37 -11.90 0.81 -6.69
N SER A 38 -11.95 2.06 -7.12
CA SER A 38 -13.01 2.58 -7.97
C SER A 38 -12.47 3.64 -8.92
N GLY A 39 -12.37 3.32 -10.20
CA GLY A 39 -12.03 4.27 -11.27
C GLY A 39 -10.70 5.02 -11.08
N GLY A 40 -9.69 4.39 -10.47
CA GLY A 40 -8.37 4.98 -10.18
C GLY A 40 -8.23 5.55 -8.77
N MET A 41 -9.32 5.68 -8.02
CA MET A 41 -9.30 6.01 -6.60
C MET A 41 -9.29 4.73 -5.75
N CYS A 42 -8.46 4.70 -4.71
CA CYS A 42 -8.38 3.61 -3.75
C CYS A 42 -8.85 4.11 -2.38
N SER A 43 -9.83 3.44 -1.81
CA SER A 43 -10.27 3.64 -0.43
C SER A 43 -9.30 2.93 0.51
N VAL A 44 -8.42 3.68 1.16
CA VAL A 44 -7.37 3.18 2.06
C VAL A 44 -7.82 3.40 3.50
N PHE A 45 -7.87 2.33 4.30
CA PHE A 45 -8.08 2.43 5.74
C PHE A 45 -6.74 2.75 6.42
N LEU A 46 -6.68 3.90 7.09
CA LEU A 46 -5.53 4.32 7.86
C LEU A 46 -5.76 3.99 9.34
N PRO A 47 -4.97 3.08 9.94
CA PRO A 47 -5.12 2.71 11.34
C PRO A 47 -4.70 3.85 12.28
N GLU A 48 -3.75 4.71 11.88
CA GLU A 48 -3.33 5.86 12.70
C GLU A 48 -4.45 6.90 12.87
N GLU A 49 -5.28 7.06 11.84
CA GLU A 49 -6.39 8.02 11.82
C GLU A 49 -7.75 7.35 12.11
N GLU A 50 -7.76 6.02 12.28
CA GLU A 50 -8.94 5.17 12.45
C GLU A 50 -10.06 5.45 11.43
N ARG A 51 -9.70 5.84 10.21
CA ARG A 51 -10.64 6.27 9.16
C ARG A 51 -10.25 5.75 7.78
N VAL A 52 -11.24 5.72 6.88
CA VAL A 52 -11.01 5.42 5.47
C VAL A 52 -10.85 6.73 4.70
N VAL A 53 -9.77 6.86 3.95
CA VAL A 53 -9.48 7.98 3.07
C VAL A 53 -9.46 7.51 1.62
N ASN A 54 -9.81 8.39 0.69
CA ASN A 54 -9.83 8.07 -0.72
C ASN A 54 -8.63 8.72 -1.41
N ILE A 55 -7.70 7.90 -1.90
CA ILE A 55 -6.41 8.36 -2.43
C ILE A 55 -6.26 7.84 -3.86
N LEU A 56 -5.74 8.68 -4.76
CA LEU A 56 -5.41 8.25 -6.11
C LEU A 56 -4.36 7.15 -6.05
N GLY A 57 -4.58 6.07 -6.81
CA GLY A 57 -3.65 4.95 -6.85
C GLY A 57 -2.24 5.31 -7.33
N GLU A 58 -2.05 6.45 -8.00
CA GLU A 58 -0.73 6.97 -8.39
C GLU A 58 0.12 7.48 -7.19
N HIS A 59 -0.55 7.92 -6.12
CA HIS A 59 0.08 8.38 -4.88
C HIS A 59 0.23 7.26 -3.86
N LEU A 60 -0.13 6.04 -4.23
CA LEU A 60 0.04 4.86 -3.41
C LEU A 60 1.21 4.03 -3.93
N GLU A 61 1.98 3.49 -3.01
CA GLU A 61 2.96 2.45 -3.29
C GLU A 61 2.56 1.15 -2.58
N PRO A 62 2.64 -0.01 -3.26
CA PRO A 62 2.39 -1.28 -2.61
C PRO A 62 3.46 -1.53 -1.55
N VAL A 63 3.02 -1.74 -0.32
CA VAL A 63 3.88 -2.25 0.74
C VAL A 63 3.86 -3.76 0.59
N THR A 64 5.04 -4.38 0.52
CA THR A 64 5.11 -5.84 0.53
C THR A 64 4.65 -6.27 1.93
N PRO A 65 3.48 -6.92 2.07
CA PRO A 65 3.08 -7.40 3.39
C PRO A 65 4.16 -8.36 3.85
N ALA A 66 4.63 -8.20 5.09
CA ALA A 66 5.56 -9.12 5.72
C ALA A 66 4.87 -10.46 6.06
N GLN A 67 3.96 -10.93 5.22
CA GLN A 67 3.23 -12.17 5.38
C GLN A 67 3.97 -13.29 4.66
N LEU A 68 5.22 -13.51 5.08
CA LEU A 68 5.95 -14.75 4.82
C LEU A 68 6.32 -15.48 6.12
N ASP A 69 5.48 -15.38 7.16
CA ASP A 69 5.50 -16.36 8.27
C ASP A 69 4.72 -17.65 7.93
N ARG A 70 4.56 -18.00 6.65
CA ARG A 70 4.00 -19.33 6.27
C ARG A 70 4.17 -19.77 4.82
N VAL A 71 5.34 -19.57 4.19
CA VAL A 71 5.77 -20.55 3.17
C VAL A 71 7.27 -20.81 3.25
N LYS A 72 7.58 -22.09 3.38
CA LYS A 72 8.87 -22.71 3.69
C LYS A 72 9.87 -22.59 2.52
N VAL A 73 11.03 -21.98 2.80
CA VAL A 73 12.40 -22.31 2.33
C VAL A 73 12.69 -22.37 0.82
N SER A 74 13.58 -21.48 0.36
CA SER A 74 14.80 -21.89 -0.37
C SER A 74 15.86 -20.79 -0.44
N SER A 75 17.00 -21.06 0.22
CA SER A 75 18.38 -20.63 -0.08
C SER A 75 18.72 -19.14 -0.24
N GLY A 76 19.51 -18.63 0.71
CA GLY A 76 20.40 -17.50 0.43
C GLY A 76 20.51 -16.53 1.59
N ILE A 77 21.61 -16.65 2.31
CA ILE A 77 22.02 -15.76 3.40
C ILE A 77 22.12 -14.31 2.86
N HIS A 78 21.28 -13.39 3.33
CA HIS A 78 21.65 -12.01 3.72
C HIS A 78 20.44 -11.11 4.05
N VAL A 79 20.42 -10.68 5.32
CA VAL A 79 20.00 -9.38 5.90
C VAL A 79 18.87 -8.58 5.25
N PHE A 80 17.87 -8.21 6.04
CA PHE A 80 17.64 -6.79 6.36
C PHE A 80 17.07 -6.65 7.78
N TRP A 81 17.85 -5.97 8.61
CA TRP A 81 17.50 -5.54 9.95
C TRP A 81 16.54 -4.36 9.85
N TRP A 82 15.35 -4.45 10.46
CA TRP A 82 14.60 -3.25 10.87
C TRP A 82 14.44 -3.28 12.39
N LYS A 83 15.43 -2.67 13.03
CA LYS A 83 15.41 -2.03 14.36
C LYS A 83 14.46 -0.83 14.24
N LEU A 84 13.56 -0.51 15.16
CA LEU A 84 13.56 -0.59 16.63
C LEU A 84 12.20 -1.07 17.15
#